data_AF-A0A3N5KDF3-F1
#
_entry.id   AF-A0A3N5KDF3-F1
#
_cell.length_a   1.000
_cell.length_b   1.000
_cell.length_c   1.000
_cell.angle_alpha   90.00
_cell.angle_beta   90.00
_cell.angle_gamma   90.00
#
_symmetry.space_group_name_H-M   'P 1'
#
loop_
_entity.id
_entity.type
_entity.pdbx_description
1 polymer ?
#
loop_
_entity_poly.entity_id
_entity_poly.type
_entity_poly.pdbx_seq_one_letter_code
_entity_poly.pdbx_strand_id
1 'polypeptide(L)'
;RLIVVKSVFDSFGAGMPEASTAEGTLRIGEDGWLEWTINRPMPEVVVRIGWVANHTLRLKGREVPLAELAAPGTAVALRPKTYSWFDLWKGRCIR
;
A
#
# COMPACT_ATOMS: atom_id res chain seq x y z
N ARG A 1 13.02 -2.13 3.01
CA ARG A 1 12.38 -0.91 3.58
C ARG A 1 11.18 -0.59 2.71
N LEU A 2 10.00 -0.35 3.29
CA LEU A 2 8.82 0.12 2.55
C LEU A 2 8.79 1.64 2.60
N ILE A 3 8.54 2.24 1.43
CA ILE A 3 8.50 3.68 1.20
C ILE A 3 7.26 3.93 0.37
N VAL A 4 6.39 4.81 0.85
CA VAL A 4 5.38 5.43 -0.01
C VAL A 4 6.14 6.39 -0.90
N VAL A 5 5.91 6.34 -2.22
CA VAL A 5 6.57 7.22 -3.18
C VAL A 5 5.55 8.20 -3.74
N LYS A 6 4.39 7.68 -4.16
CA LYS A 6 3.31 8.45 -4.76
C LYS A 6 1.96 7.83 -4.40
N SER A 7 0.98 8.69 -4.15
CA SER A 7 -0.44 8.36 -4.10
C SER A 7 -1.14 9.03 -5.29
N VAL A 8 -2.06 8.32 -5.92
CA VAL A 8 -2.81 8.81 -7.09
C VAL A 8 -4.30 8.74 -6.76
N PHE A 9 -5.01 9.84 -6.95
CA PHE A 9 -6.42 10.00 -6.58
C PHE A 9 -7.24 10.46 -7.78
N ASP A 10 -8.48 9.97 -7.88
CA ASP A 10 -9.43 10.39 -8.91
C ASP A 10 -10.05 11.76 -8.58
N SER A 11 -10.19 12.04 -7.28
CA SER A 11 -10.84 13.22 -6.74
C SER A 11 -10.26 13.61 -5.38
N PHE A 12 -10.50 14.85 -4.97
CA PHE A 12 -10.13 15.31 -3.63
C PHE A 12 -10.96 14.60 -2.56
N GLY A 13 -10.31 14.24 -1.45
CA GLY A 13 -10.95 13.53 -0.35
C GLY A 13 -10.24 13.71 0.98
N ALA A 14 -10.79 13.07 2.02
CA ALA A 14 -10.25 13.17 3.37
C ALA A 14 -8.83 12.59 3.47
N GLY A 15 -7.91 13.36 4.06
CA GLY A 15 -6.51 12.95 4.25
C GLY A 15 -5.60 13.19 3.04
N MET A 16 -6.12 13.79 1.97
CA MET A 16 -5.32 14.30 0.86
C MET A 16 -4.88 15.75 1.16
N PRO A 17 -3.62 16.13 0.94
CA PRO A 17 -3.20 17.53 1.05
C PRO A 17 -3.82 18.36 -0.08
N GLU A 18 -4.25 19.58 0.26
CA GLU A 18 -4.89 20.51 -0.69
C GLU A 18 -3.87 21.19 -1.63
N ALA A 19 -2.60 21.20 -1.24
CA ALA A 19 -1.51 21.82 -1.99
C ALA A 19 -0.17 21.09 -1.75
N SER A 20 0.84 21.45 -2.54
CA SER A 20 2.22 21.05 -2.26
C SER A 20 2.66 21.57 -0.89
N THR A 21 3.32 20.73 -0.12
CA THR A 21 3.85 21.07 1.22
C THR A 21 5.36 20.90 1.25
N ALA A 22 5.99 21.22 2.38
CA ALA A 22 7.41 20.92 2.56
C ALA A 22 7.72 19.41 2.52
N GLU A 23 6.70 18.56 2.70
CA GLU A 23 6.84 17.11 2.75
C GLU A 23 6.68 16.44 1.39
N GLY A 24 6.01 17.08 0.43
CA GLY A 24 5.68 16.46 -0.84
C GLY A 24 5.05 17.43 -1.86
N THR A 25 4.88 16.93 -3.08
CA THR A 25 4.37 17.72 -4.20
C THR A 25 3.05 17.16 -4.69
N LEU A 26 2.07 18.05 -4.85
CA LEU A 26 0.78 17.75 -5.48
C LEU A 26 0.80 18.25 -6.92
N ARG A 27 0.38 17.40 -7.86
CA ARG A 27 0.25 17.72 -9.29
C ARG A 27 -1.05 17.15 -9.84
N ILE A 28 -1.57 17.77 -10.89
CA ILE A 28 -2.61 17.19 -11.73
C ILE A 28 -1.91 16.55 -12.92
N GLY A 29 -2.10 15.25 -13.12
CA GLY A 29 -1.59 14.50 -14.26
C GLY A 29 -2.28 14.90 -15.56
N GLU A 30 -1.67 14.58 -16.71
CA GLU A 30 -2.25 14.85 -18.03
C GLU A 30 -3.56 14.08 -18.27
N ASP A 31 -3.75 12.99 -17.53
CA ASP A 31 -4.94 12.14 -17.51
C ASP A 31 -6.02 12.62 -16.52
N GLY A 32 -5.80 13.77 -15.86
CA GLY A 32 -6.72 14.36 -14.91
C GLY A 32 -6.65 13.79 -13.49
N TRP A 33 -5.79 12.81 -13.23
CA TRP A 33 -5.60 12.25 -11.89
C TRP A 33 -4.76 13.18 -11.00
N LEU A 34 -5.02 13.15 -9.70
CA LEU A 34 -4.28 13.92 -8.71
C LEU A 34 -3.11 13.09 -8.16
N GLU A 35 -1.89 13.56 -8.36
CA GLU A 35 -0.66 12.90 -7.95
C GLU A 35 -0.02 13.56 -6.74
N TRP A 36 0.02 12.85 -5.61
CA TRP A 36 0.73 13.26 -4.40
C TRP A 36 2.01 12.47 -4.22
N THR A 37 3.16 13.10 -4.46
CA THR A 37 4.48 12.46 -4.32
C THR A 37 5.08 12.81 -2.97
N ILE A 38 5.32 11.79 -2.14
CA ILE A 38 5.91 11.91 -0.82
C ILE A 38 6.81 10.71 -0.57
N ASN A 39 8.13 10.88 -0.45
CA ASN A 39 9.09 9.80 -0.22
C ASN A 39 9.17 9.40 1.26
N ARG A 40 8.03 9.01 1.83
CA ARG A 40 7.91 8.76 3.28
C ARG A 40 8.17 7.29 3.60
N PRO A 41 9.09 6.97 4.53
CA PRO A 41 9.24 5.61 5.02
C PRO A 41 7.99 5.19 5.79
N MET A 42 7.48 4.00 5.48
CA MET A 42 6.31 3.44 6.13
C MET A 42 6.60 1.99 6.49
N PRO A 43 6.76 1.66 7.78
CA PRO A 43 7.18 0.32 8.19
C PRO A 43 6.09 -0.73 7.97
N GLU A 44 4.82 -0.32 7.98
CA GLU A 44 3.67 -1.19 7.74
C GLU A 44 2.53 -0.44 7.04
N VAL A 45 1.74 -1.16 6.25
CA VAL A 45 0.45 -0.66 5.72
C VAL A 45 -0.66 -1.42 6.41
N VAL A 46 -1.57 -0.71 7.07
CA VAL A 46 -2.78 -1.34 7.63
C VAL A 46 -3.96 -0.97 6.76
N VAL A 47 -4.63 -1.99 6.20
CA VAL A 47 -5.81 -1.81 5.34
C VAL A 47 -6.96 -2.60 5.92
N ARG A 48 -8.12 -1.96 6.10
CA ARG A 48 -9.36 -2.67 6.46
C ARG A 48 -10.00 -3.22 5.20
N ILE A 49 -10.29 -4.52 5.21
CA ILE A 49 -10.98 -5.18 4.09
C ILE A 49 -12.40 -4.62 4.01
N GLY A 50 -12.74 -4.04 2.87
CA GLY A 50 -14.09 -3.55 2.61
C GLY A 50 -15.08 -4.69 2.45
N TRP A 51 -16.34 -4.44 2.78
CA TRP A 51 -17.45 -5.36 2.48
C TRP A 51 -17.79 -5.39 0.99
N VAL A 52 -17.68 -4.23 0.34
CA VAL A 52 -17.95 -4.05 -1.10
C VAL A 52 -16.67 -3.70 -1.86
N ALA A 53 -15.75 -2.96 -1.23
CA ALA A 53 -14.51 -2.53 -1.85
C ALA A 53 -13.52 -3.70 -1.98
N ASN A 54 -13.29 -4.14 -3.23
CA ASN A 54 -12.38 -5.22 -3.58
C ASN A 54 -10.92 -4.74 -3.62
N HIS A 55 -10.34 -4.54 -2.44
CA HIS A 55 -8.94 -4.16 -2.32
C HIS A 55 -8.04 -5.29 -2.81
N THR A 56 -7.10 -4.98 -3.69
CA THR A 56 -6.21 -5.96 -4.31
C THR A 56 -4.75 -5.60 -4.05
N LEU A 57 -3.97 -6.56 -3.55
CA LEU A 57 -2.52 -6.45 -3.41
C LEU A 57 -1.85 -6.90 -4.71
N ARG A 58 -1.13 -5.99 -5.36
CA ARG A 58 -0.33 -6.29 -6.55
C ARG A 58 1.15 -6.40 -6.18
N LEU A 59 1.75 -7.58 -6.34
CA LEU A 59 3.16 -7.83 -6.03
C LEU A 59 3.82 -8.67 -7.13
N LYS A 60 4.86 -8.12 -7.78
CA LYS A 60 5.65 -8.81 -8.82
C LYS A 60 4.79 -9.47 -9.91
N GLY A 61 3.77 -8.76 -10.40
CA GLY A 61 2.85 -9.25 -11.44
C GLY A 61 1.78 -10.23 -10.95
N ARG A 62 1.73 -10.53 -9.65
CA ARG A 62 0.61 -11.27 -9.03
C ARG A 62 -0.36 -10.30 -8.41
N GLU A 63 -1.64 -10.64 -8.50
CA GLU A 63 -2.73 -9.90 -7.87
C GLU A 63 -3.39 -10.81 -6.85
N VAL A 64 -3.53 -10.32 -5.62
CA VAL A 64 -4.12 -11.06 -4.50
C VAL A 64 -5.25 -10.22 -3.92
N PRO A 65 -6.51 -10.61 -4.11
CA PRO A 65 -7.64 -9.96 -3.45
C PRO A 65 -7.48 -10.08 -1.93
N LEU A 66 -7.57 -8.97 -1.19
CA LEU A 66 -7.40 -9.01 0.26
C LEU A 66 -8.50 -9.81 0.95
N ALA A 67 -9.68 -9.92 0.33
CA ALA A 67 -10.78 -10.74 0.81
C ALA A 67 -10.46 -12.24 0.87
N GLU A 68 -9.46 -12.72 0.11
CA GLU A 68 -8.98 -14.10 0.21
C GLU A 68 -8.08 -14.32 1.43
N LEU A 69 -7.54 -13.26 2.02
CA LEU A 69 -6.63 -13.32 3.16
C LEU A 69 -7.37 -13.24 4.51
N ALA A 70 -8.45 -12.47 4.59
CA ALA A 70 -9.27 -12.35 5.79
C ALA A 70 -10.70 -11.89 5.48
N ALA A 71 -11.61 -12.08 6.43
CA ALA A 71 -13.01 -11.67 6.28
C ALA A 71 -13.17 -10.15 6.17
N PRO A 72 -14.21 -9.66 5.47
CA PRO A 72 -14.56 -8.24 5.45
C PRO A 72 -14.65 -7.60 6.84
N GLY A 73 -14.22 -6.34 6.95
CA GLY A 73 -14.12 -5.59 8.19
C GLY A 73 -12.83 -5.84 8.99
N THR A 74 -12.08 -6.90 8.68
CA THR A 74 -10.80 -7.21 9.33
C THR A 74 -9.71 -6.23 8.87
N ALA A 75 -8.88 -5.78 9.82
CA ALA A 75 -7.68 -5.02 9.50
C ALA A 75 -6.53 -5.98 9.17
N VAL A 76 -5.94 -5.84 7.97
CA VAL A 76 -4.77 -6.58 7.54
C VAL A 76 -3.55 -5.67 7.56
N ALA A 77 -2.50 -6.10 8.25
CA ALA A 77 -1.22 -5.40 8.30
C ALA A 77 -0.22 -6.02 7.32
N LEU A 78 0.23 -5.24 6.33
CA LEU A 78 1.24 -5.61 5.36
C LEU A 78 2.60 -5.10 5.84
N ARG A 79 3.52 -6.03 6.11
CA ARG A 79 4.87 -5.74 6.60
C ARG A 79 5.91 -6.39 5.68
N PRO A 80 6.79 -5.62 5.02
CA PRO A 80 7.87 -6.22 4.25
C PRO A 80 8.85 -6.91 5.21
N LYS A 81 9.08 -8.21 5.00
CA LYS A 81 10.19 -8.94 5.61
C LYS A 81 11.14 -9.42 4.52
N THR A 82 12.42 -9.20 4.72
CA THR A 82 13.47 -9.80 3.90
C THR A 82 13.88 -11.10 4.56
N TYR A 83 13.85 -12.20 3.82
CA TYR A 83 14.37 -13.49 4.28
C TYR A 83 15.68 -13.78 3.55
N SER A 84 16.71 -14.21 4.28
CA SER A 84 17.94 -14.71 3.68
C SER A 84 17.76 -16.16 3.22
N TRP A 85 18.65 -16.64 2.35
CA TRP A 85 18.61 -18.04 1.90
C TRP A 85 18.78 -19.02 3.06
N PHE A 86 19.53 -18.65 4.10
CA PHE A 86 19.65 -19.44 5.31
C PHE A 86 18.35 -19.50 6.12
N ASP A 87 17.56 -18.42 6.15
CA ASP A 87 16.26 -18.39 6.85
C ASP A 87 15.24 -19.30 6.15
N LEU A 88 15.24 -19.30 4.82
CA LEU A 88 14.38 -20.18 4.03
C LEU A 88 14.79 -21.65 4.17
N TRP A 89 16.09 -21.93 4.24
CA TRP A 89 16.59 -23.30 4.35
C TRP A 89 16.33 -23.94 5.72
N LYS A 90 16.41 -23.16 6.81
CA LYS A 90 16.03 -23.63 8.16
C LYS A 90 14.51 -23.63 8.38
N GLY A 91 13.77 -22.83 7.61
CA GLY A 91 12.35 -22.58 7.79
C GLY A 91 11.46 -23.51 6.98
N ARG A 92 11.35 -24.79 7.36
CA ARG A 92 10.31 -25.69 6.84
C ARG A 92 8.88 -25.29 7.30
N CYS A 93 8.76 -24.30 8.19
CA CYS A 93 7.55 -23.55 8.49
C CYS A 93 7.94 -22.09 8.78
N ILE A 94 7.72 -21.19 7.84
CA ILE A 94 7.81 -19.76 8.09
C ILE A 94 6.45 -19.36 8.68
N ARG A 95 6.45 -19.03 9.97
CA ARG A 95 5.26 -18.57 10.71
C ARG A 95 5.14 -17.05 10.65
#